data_AF-A0A3D4B6R0-F1
#
_entry.id   AF-A0A3D4B6R0-F1
#
_cell.length_a   1.000
_cell.length_b   1.000
_cell.length_c   1.000
_cell.angle_alpha   90.00
_cell.angle_beta   90.00
_cell.angle_gamma   90.00
#
_symmetry.space_group_name_H-M   'P 1'
#
loop_
_entity.id
_entity.type
_entity.pdbx_description
1 polymer ?
#
loop_
_entity_poly.entity_id
_entity_poly.type
_entity_poly.pdbx_seq_one_letter_code
_entity_poly.pdbx_strand_id
1 'polypeptide(L)'
;MGPVTDWTRERLGSSDQMIIQTRRRILRALDEFRTDGTVPPGAADPKVYDRVRSGTLMLPLDADWVREIENIRRKLQTERQ
;
A
#
# COMPACT_ATOMS: atom_id res chain seq x y z
N MET A 1 -7.35 13.78 16.42
CA MET A 1 -8.20 13.01 15.49
C MET A 1 -9.51 13.77 15.35
N GLY A 2 -9.82 14.25 14.14
CA GLY A 2 -11.07 14.96 13.87
C GLY A 2 -12.28 14.02 13.83
N PRO A 3 -13.48 14.56 13.59
CA PRO A 3 -14.68 13.74 13.43
C PRO A 3 -14.53 12.74 12.27
N VAL A 4 -15.22 11.60 12.39
CA VAL A 4 -15.31 10.61 11.30
C VAL A 4 -16.00 11.26 10.11
N THR A 5 -15.34 11.23 8.95
CA THR A 5 -15.89 11.76 7.71
C THR A 5 -16.99 10.84 7.18
N ASP A 6 -18.09 11.42 6.71
CA ASP A 6 -19.13 10.69 5.97
C ASP A 6 -18.64 10.36 4.55
N TRP A 7 -18.53 9.07 4.24
CA TRP A 7 -18.09 8.56 2.94
C TRP A 7 -19.23 8.04 2.06
N THR A 8 -20.50 8.25 2.42
CA THR A 8 -21.67 7.74 1.65
C THR A 8 -21.70 8.20 0.19
N ARG A 9 -21.05 9.32 -0.14
CA ARG A 9 -20.96 9.88 -1.50
C ARG A 9 -19.65 9.61 -2.22
N GLU A 10 -18.73 8.86 -1.61
CA GLU A 10 -17.43 8.56 -2.20
C GLU A 10 -17.58 7.63 -3.41
N ARG A 11 -16.87 7.93 -4.50
CA ARG A 11 -16.85 7.14 -5.74
C ARG A 11 -15.41 6.90 -6.18
N LEU A 12 -14.82 5.83 -5.66
CA LEU A 12 -13.43 5.44 -5.97
C LEU A 12 -13.32 4.92 -7.41
N GLY A 13 -12.35 5.44 -8.15
CA GLY A 13 -12.01 5.03 -9.51
C GLY A 13 -10.92 3.95 -9.56
N SER A 14 -10.49 3.61 -10.76
CA SER A 14 -9.43 2.62 -10.99
C SER A 14 -8.06 3.05 -10.45
N SER A 15 -7.79 4.36 -10.36
CA SER A 15 -6.56 4.91 -9.76
C SER A 15 -6.52 4.75 -8.23
N ASP A 16 -7.68 4.60 -7.58
CA ASP A 16 -7.81 4.55 -6.12
C ASP A 16 -7.60 3.14 -5.54
N GLN A 17 -6.99 2.24 -6.32
CA GLN A 17 -6.75 0.86 -5.91
C GLN A 17 -6.08 0.77 -4.54
N MET A 18 -5.15 1.66 -4.21
CA MET A 18 -4.48 1.59 -2.92
C MET A 18 -5.38 2.00 -1.74
N ILE A 19 -6.31 2.93 -1.94
CA ILE A 19 -7.34 3.26 -0.93
C ILE A 19 -8.20 2.03 -0.66
N ILE A 20 -8.71 1.41 -1.74
CA ILE A 20 -9.57 0.23 -1.66
C ILE A 20 -8.86 -0.92 -0.94
N GLN A 21 -7.63 -1.22 -1.36
CA GLN A 21 -6.85 -2.33 -0.82
C GLN A 21 -6.45 -2.10 0.64
N THR A 22 -6.13 -0.86 1.03
CA THR A 22 -5.79 -0.52 2.41
C THR A 22 -7.01 -0.66 3.31
N ARG A 23 -8.17 -0.11 2.91
CA ARG A 23 -9.40 -0.23 3.70
C ARG A 23 -9.83 -1.67 3.89
N ARG A 24 -9.74 -2.52 2.85
CA ARG A 24 -10.01 -3.96 2.97
C ARG A 24 -9.09 -4.66 3.96
N ARG A 25 -7.79 -4.33 3.96
CA ARG A 25 -6.83 -4.89 4.94
C ARG A 25 -7.17 -4.50 6.37
N ILE A 26 -7.55 -3.24 6.59
CA ILE A 26 -7.98 -2.76 7.92
C ILE A 26 -9.22 -3.50 8.39
N LEU A 27 -10.25 -3.62 7.55
CA LEU A 27 -11.48 -4.35 7.90
C LEU A 27 -11.20 -5.81 8.24
N ARG A 28 -10.32 -6.47 7.48
CA ARG A 28 -9.91 -7.84 7.77
C ARG A 28 -9.20 -7.96 9.11
N ALA A 29 -8.23 -7.09 9.39
CA ALA A 29 -7.52 -7.08 10.67
C ALA A 29 -8.48 -6.83 11.85
N LEU A 30 -9.50 -5.99 11.67
CA LEU A 30 -10.53 -5.76 12.68
C LEU A 30 -11.38 -7.01 12.92
N ASP A 31 -11.74 -7.74 11.86
CA ASP A 31 -12.52 -8.98 12.00
C ASP A 31 -11.71 -10.09 12.68
N GLU A 32 -10.44 -10.26 12.31
CA GLU A 32 -9.50 -11.17 12.98
C GLU A 32 -9.38 -10.81 14.46
N PHE A 33 -9.09 -9.53 14.77
CA PHE A 33 -9.00 -9.05 16.16
C PHE A 33 -10.29 -9.30 16.96
N ARG A 34 -11.47 -9.07 16.36
CA ARG A 34 -12.76 -9.29 17.01
C ARG A 34 -13.04 -10.78 17.27
N THR A 35 -12.55 -11.65 16.41
CA THR A 35 -12.82 -13.10 16.45
C THR A 35 -11.95 -13.79 17.48
N ASP A 36 -10.65 -13.52 17.50
CA ASP A 36 -9.69 -14.25 18.34
C ASP A 36 -8.63 -13.37 19.03
N GLY A 37 -8.72 -12.04 18.90
CA GLY A 37 -7.77 -11.12 19.49
C GLY A 37 -6.46 -10.96 18.71
N THR A 38 -6.35 -11.52 17.49
CA THR A 38 -5.16 -11.36 16.65
C THR A 38 -4.87 -9.89 16.37
N VAL A 39 -3.73 -9.40 16.86
CA VAL A 39 -3.29 -8.01 16.67
C VAL A 39 -2.64 -7.86 15.29
N PRO A 40 -2.96 -6.81 14.50
CA PRO A 40 -2.33 -6.60 13.21
C PRO A 40 -0.81 -6.43 13.36
N PRO A 41 0.02 -6.99 12.45
CA PRO A 41 1.47 -6.98 12.57
C PRO A 41 2.07 -5.60 12.80
N GLY A 42 1.54 -4.58 12.12
CA GLY A 42 2.05 -3.22 12.23
C GLY A 42 1.69 -2.48 13.52
N ALA A 43 0.74 -2.98 14.32
CA ALA A 43 0.48 -2.47 15.66
C ALA A 43 1.39 -3.14 16.71
N ALA A 44 1.77 -4.41 16.48
CA ALA A 44 2.63 -5.17 17.38
C ALA A 44 4.13 -4.89 17.16
N ASP A 45 4.57 -4.80 15.90
CA ASP A 45 5.95 -4.56 15.52
C ASP A 45 6.05 -3.47 14.41
N PRO A 46 6.44 -2.23 14.76
CA PRO A 46 6.64 -1.18 13.77
C PRO A 46 7.70 -1.49 12.71
N LYS A 47 8.64 -2.42 12.97
CA LYS A 47 9.71 -2.78 12.03
C LYS A 47 9.18 -3.45 10.76
N VAL A 48 7.95 -3.96 10.76
CA VAL A 48 7.32 -4.51 9.55
C VAL A 48 7.21 -3.46 8.42
N TYR A 49 7.22 -2.18 8.77
CA TYR A 49 7.21 -1.08 7.79
C TYR A 49 8.60 -0.56 7.44
N ASP A 50 9.66 -1.05 8.07
CA ASP A 50 11.00 -0.48 7.91
C ASP A 50 11.52 -0.60 6.48
N ARG A 51 11.12 -1.65 5.76
CA ARG A 51 11.53 -1.88 4.36
C ARG A 51 10.56 -1.31 3.34
N VAL A 52 9.45 -0.71 3.78
CA VAL A 52 8.46 -0.06 2.92
C VAL A 52 8.84 1.41 2.78
N ARG A 53 9.18 1.82 1.57
CA ARG A 53 9.50 3.22 1.23
C ARG A 53 8.82 3.57 -0.09
N SER A 54 8.34 4.81 -0.19
CA SER A 54 7.94 5.34 -1.48
C SER A 54 9.16 5.47 -2.39
N GLY A 55 8.93 5.39 -3.69
CA GLY A 55 9.93 5.65 -4.70
C GLY A 55 9.34 6.54 -5.77
N THR A 56 10.17 7.38 -6.36
CA THR A 56 9.81 8.25 -7.48
C THR A 56 10.82 8.06 -8.58
N LEU A 57 10.36 8.13 -9.84
CA LEU A 57 11.20 8.05 -11.02
C LEU A 57 10.83 9.20 -11.96
N MET A 58 11.86 9.84 -12.54
CA MET A 58 11.68 10.75 -13.65
C MET A 58 12.12 10.04 -14.93
N LEU A 59 11.24 10.03 -15.93
CA LEU A 59 11.47 9.38 -17.22
C LEU A 59 11.37 10.41 -18.36
N PRO A 60 12.05 10.16 -19.50
CA PRO A 60 11.77 10.87 -20.74
C PRO A 60 10.29 10.79 -21.11
N LEU A 61 9.77 11.81 -21.79
CA LEU A 61 8.34 11.94 -22.09
C LEU A 61 7.79 10.78 -22.94
N ASP A 62 8.63 10.24 -23.80
CA ASP A 62 8.33 9.16 -24.75
C ASP A 62 8.64 7.76 -24.19
N ALA A 63 9.07 7.66 -22.93
CA ALA A 63 9.37 6.39 -22.30
C ALA A 63 8.11 5.60 -21.96
N ASP A 64 8.15 4.29 -22.21
CA ASP A 64 7.17 3.35 -21.66
C ASP A 64 7.42 3.16 -20.16
N TRP A 65 6.72 3.95 -19.35
CA TRP A 65 6.91 3.97 -17.91
C TRP A 65 6.66 2.61 -17.23
N VAL A 66 5.78 1.77 -17.78
CA VAL A 66 5.49 0.44 -17.21
C VAL A 66 6.70 -0.44 -17.37
N ARG A 67 7.25 -0.51 -18.59
CA ARG A 67 8.45 -1.28 -18.90
C ARG A 67 9.66 -0.80 -18.10
N GLU A 68 9.83 0.52 -17.95
CA GLU A 68 10.94 1.09 -17.18
C GLU A 68 10.84 0.76 -15.69
N ILE A 69 9.65 0.85 -15.08
CA ILE A 69 9.45 0.44 -13.69
C ILE A 69 9.74 -1.06 -13.50
N GLU A 70 9.34 -1.92 -14.44
CA GLU A 70 9.64 -3.35 -14.38
C GLU A 70 11.16 -3.62 -14.43
N ASN A 71 11.88 -2.92 -15.30
CA ASN A 71 13.34 -3.05 -15.39
C ASN A 71 14.03 -2.60 -14.09
N ILE A 72 13.60 -1.48 -13.52
CA ILE A 72 14.14 -0.98 -12.25
C ILE A 72 13.82 -1.95 -11.12
N ARG A 73 12.58 -2.47 -11.04
CA ARG A 73 12.21 -3.49 -10.06
C ARG A 73 13.11 -4.71 -10.14
N ARG A 74 13.40 -5.21 -11.35
CA ARG A 74 14.33 -6.34 -11.54
C ARG A 74 15.73 -6.00 -11.03
N LYS A 75 16.31 -4.87 -11.44
CA LYS A 75 17.67 -4.45 -10.99
C LYS A 75 17.76 -4.36 -9.47
N LEU A 76 16.79 -3.70 -8.83
CA LEU A 76 16.75 -3.53 -7.38
C LEU A 76 16.55 -4.85 -6.61
N GLN A 77 15.99 -5.88 -7.25
CA GLN A 77 15.88 -7.23 -6.67
C GLN A 77 17.18 -8.01 -6.80
N THR A 78 17.90 -7.86 -7.92
CA THR A 78 19.18 -8.54 -8.17
C THR A 78 20.33 -7.98 -7.33
N GLU A 79 20.38 -6.67 -7.12
CA GLU A 79 21.42 -6.01 -6.28
C GLU A 79 21.26 -6.27 -4.76
N ARG A 80 20.18 -6.94 -4.36
CA ARG A 80 19.86 -7.25 -2.95
C ARG A 80 20.17 -8.70 -2.54
N GLN A 81 20.67 -9.54 -3.44
CA GLN A 81 21.19 -10.89 -3.15
C GLN A 81 22.72 -10.84 -2.98
#